data_AF-A0A951NEY6-F1
#
_entry.id   AF-A0A951NEY6-F1
#
_cell.length_a   1.000
_cell.length_b   1.000
_cell.length_c   1.000
_cell.angle_alpha   90.00
_cell.angle_beta   90.00
_cell.angle_gamma   90.00
#
_symmetry.space_group_name_H-M   'P 1'
#
loop_
_entity.id
_entity.type
_entity.pdbx_description
1 polymer ?
#
loop_
_entity_poly.entity_id
_entity_poly.type
_entity_poly.pdbx_seq_one_letter_code
_entity_poly.pdbx_strand_id
1 'polypeptide(L)'
;MSERVVELPSQSSRTPSSPEFERTPPQDILAEQSVLGGMLLSKDAIADVVEVVRATDFYRPAHQTIFDVVVDLYSKGEPADPITVSGELTRLGEIGRIGGAPYLHTLLSSVPTAANAGFYARIVAEQAVLRRLVEAGTRIVQLGYGAAGAGGVDDVVDRAQQSIYDVTERRTSEDYTLLEELMQPTMDELEAIGSRGGSMTGVPTGFADLDGLTNGLHPGQLVVIAGRPGLGKALALDTLLPTPTGWTTMAEVAVGDLLLAADGRPTAVVGATQIMVGRPCFEVVFSDGTRVVADAEHQWLTSTRASRHGGGGQPEIRTTAELAATVRCQTGDSRANHSVATTSPLQLPAADLPVPPYALGAWLGDGHSAGARFTTADPEIVLHLEAEGLMITRQSGRLRYDLGLPVEPVAAPTCAGCHADHGTLHARLRTLGVLGNKHVPVIYLRGSEFQRRALLAGLMDTDGTVTTTGNVQFAVTSERLARDVQELVSSLGYRCTMTTKPVLGRTQASSVCFTLNWTTDDRVFRLERKHLRHKDRSRATTARIGVRWITAVTPVESVPVRCVEVDNADHLYLATRSMIPTHNSTLGLDIARSASVKHGLASAIFSLEMSKTEITMR
;
A
#
# COMPACT_ATOMS: atom_id res chain seq x y z
N MET A 1 -77.55 -22.07 -41.34
CA MET A 1 -76.28 -21.38 -41.62
C MET A 1 -75.74 -20.94 -40.27
N SER A 2 -74.68 -21.59 -39.77
CA SER A 2 -74.23 -21.43 -38.39
C SER A 2 -72.71 -21.28 -38.37
N GLU A 3 -72.23 -20.06 -38.21
CA GLU A 3 -70.85 -19.78 -37.79
C GLU A 3 -70.85 -19.70 -36.25
N ARG A 4 -70.11 -20.62 -35.62
CA ARG A 4 -69.85 -20.59 -34.17
C ARG A 4 -68.41 -20.12 -33.97
N VAL A 5 -68.28 -18.91 -33.44
CA VAL A 5 -67.02 -18.35 -32.92
C VAL A 5 -66.77 -18.96 -31.54
N VAL A 6 -65.52 -19.33 -31.31
CA VAL A 6 -64.99 -20.10 -30.18
C VAL A 6 -64.48 -19.14 -29.10
N GLU A 7 -64.99 -19.24 -27.88
CA GLU A 7 -64.40 -18.68 -26.65
C GLU A 7 -64.00 -19.85 -25.72
N LEU A 8 -62.71 -19.91 -25.36
CA LEU A 8 -62.11 -20.94 -24.51
C LEU A 8 -62.08 -20.47 -23.05
N PRO A 9 -62.60 -21.25 -22.07
CA PRO A 9 -62.44 -20.95 -20.66
C PRO A 9 -61.20 -21.63 -20.03
N SER A 10 -60.65 -20.93 -19.04
CA SER A 10 -59.46 -21.16 -18.21
C SER A 10 -59.21 -22.60 -17.73
N GLN A 11 -58.04 -23.15 -18.02
CA GLN A 11 -57.54 -24.40 -17.42
C GLN A 11 -56.56 -24.11 -16.28
N SER A 12 -56.96 -24.54 -15.09
CA SER A 12 -56.11 -24.70 -13.90
C SER A 12 -55.01 -25.73 -14.22
N SER A 13 -53.77 -25.28 -14.18
CA SER A 13 -52.57 -26.10 -14.43
C SER A 13 -52.31 -27.05 -13.27
N ARG A 14 -52.67 -28.33 -13.44
CA ARG A 14 -52.04 -29.46 -12.75
C ARG A 14 -50.66 -29.66 -13.34
N THR A 15 -49.62 -29.28 -12.60
CA THR A 15 -48.23 -29.56 -12.94
C THR A 15 -47.96 -31.07 -12.83
N PRO A 16 -47.32 -31.71 -13.83
CA PRO A 16 -46.97 -33.12 -13.76
C PRO A 16 -45.85 -33.35 -12.73
N SER A 17 -46.03 -34.35 -11.87
CA SER A 17 -44.99 -34.85 -10.95
C SER A 17 -43.82 -35.42 -11.76
N SER A 18 -42.65 -34.80 -11.63
CA SER A 18 -41.37 -35.27 -12.15
C SER A 18 -40.98 -36.63 -11.52
N PRO A 19 -40.29 -37.52 -12.25
CA PRO A 19 -39.96 -38.87 -11.78
C PRO A 19 -38.93 -38.83 -10.64
N GLU A 20 -39.15 -39.66 -9.62
CA GLU A 20 -38.23 -39.90 -8.50
C GLU A 20 -36.87 -40.40 -9.02
N PHE A 21 -35.79 -39.84 -8.47
CA PHE A 21 -34.41 -40.11 -8.84
C PHE A 21 -33.98 -41.53 -8.41
N GLU A 22 -34.23 -42.53 -9.25
CA GLU A 22 -33.54 -43.83 -9.15
C GLU A 22 -32.18 -43.72 -9.87
N ARG A 23 -31.23 -42.97 -9.29
CA ARG A 23 -29.88 -42.82 -9.85
C ARG A 23 -28.93 -43.78 -9.15
N THR A 24 -28.57 -44.88 -9.81
CA THR A 24 -27.39 -45.66 -9.44
C THR A 24 -26.15 -44.75 -9.51
N PRO A 25 -25.24 -44.81 -8.52
CA PRO A 25 -24.01 -44.01 -8.54
C PRO A 25 -23.19 -44.25 -9.82
N PRO A 26 -22.43 -43.25 -10.31
CA PRO A 26 -21.53 -43.40 -11.46
C PRO A 26 -20.56 -44.58 -11.28
N GLN A 27 -20.57 -45.50 -12.25
CA GLN A 27 -19.80 -46.74 -12.23
C GLN A 27 -19.60 -47.26 -13.66
N ASP A 28 -18.50 -47.97 -13.89
CA ASP A 28 -18.28 -48.77 -15.10
C ASP A 28 -17.71 -50.14 -14.70
N ILE A 29 -18.60 -51.13 -14.58
CA ILE A 29 -18.22 -52.47 -14.14
C ILE A 29 -17.32 -53.18 -15.16
N LEU A 30 -17.49 -52.91 -16.46
CA LEU A 30 -16.67 -53.54 -17.49
C LEU A 30 -15.24 -52.97 -17.45
N ALA A 31 -15.10 -51.66 -17.21
CA ALA A 31 -13.79 -51.05 -16.99
C ALA A 31 -13.12 -51.60 -15.74
N GLU A 32 -13.83 -51.72 -14.61
CA GLU A 32 -13.29 -52.31 -13.38
C GLU A 32 -12.81 -53.76 -13.59
N GLN A 33 -13.62 -54.58 -14.27
CA GLN A 33 -13.24 -55.96 -14.60
C GLN A 33 -12.01 -55.99 -15.51
N SER A 34 -11.94 -55.03 -16.46
CA SER A 34 -10.84 -54.94 -17.40
C SER A 34 -9.52 -54.49 -16.75
N VAL A 35 -9.59 -53.62 -15.75
CA VAL A 35 -8.42 -53.22 -14.95
C VAL A 35 -7.87 -54.42 -14.20
N LEU A 36 -8.72 -55.10 -13.42
CA LEU A 36 -8.29 -56.25 -12.62
C LEU A 36 -7.79 -57.41 -13.49
N GLY A 37 -8.47 -57.70 -14.62
CA GLY A 37 -8.01 -58.70 -15.57
C GLY A 37 -6.65 -58.36 -16.18
N GLY A 38 -6.38 -57.08 -16.46
CA GLY A 38 -5.11 -56.62 -17.01
C GLY A 38 -3.97 -56.79 -16.00
N MET A 39 -4.24 -56.46 -14.74
CA MET A 39 -3.31 -56.65 -13.62
C MET A 39 -2.97 -58.12 -13.38
N LEU A 40 -3.95 -59.03 -13.50
CA LEU A 40 -3.74 -60.47 -13.38
C LEU A 40 -2.96 -61.09 -14.56
N LEU A 41 -2.89 -60.39 -15.70
CA LEU A 41 -2.24 -60.87 -16.91
C LEU A 41 -0.79 -60.39 -17.04
N SER A 42 -0.47 -59.19 -16.56
CA SER A 42 0.89 -58.63 -16.64
C SER A 42 1.26 -57.80 -15.41
N LYS A 43 2.48 -58.00 -14.92
CA LYS A 43 3.07 -57.20 -13.85
C LYS A 43 3.23 -55.71 -14.23
N ASP A 44 3.48 -55.42 -15.50
CA ASP A 44 3.71 -54.04 -15.96
C ASP A 44 2.39 -53.26 -15.93
N ALA A 45 1.27 -53.95 -16.21
CA ALA A 45 -0.06 -53.37 -16.05
C ALA A 45 -0.41 -53.05 -14.58
N ILE A 46 0.17 -53.77 -13.61
CA ILE A 46 -0.01 -53.44 -12.18
C ILE A 46 0.64 -52.08 -11.87
N ALA A 47 1.86 -51.83 -12.36
CA ALA A 47 2.57 -50.57 -12.17
C ALA A 47 1.75 -49.39 -12.74
N ASP A 48 1.31 -49.51 -14.00
CA ASP A 48 0.54 -48.46 -14.68
C ASP A 48 -0.81 -48.15 -13.98
N VAL A 49 -1.46 -49.17 -13.40
CA VAL A 49 -2.77 -49.01 -12.77
C VAL A 49 -2.66 -48.41 -11.36
N VAL A 50 -1.67 -48.82 -10.57
CA VAL A 50 -1.47 -48.34 -9.19
C VAL A 50 -1.17 -46.83 -9.14
N GLU A 51 -0.58 -46.28 -10.21
CA GLU A 51 -0.39 -44.83 -10.35
C GLU A 51 -1.71 -44.06 -10.51
N VAL A 52 -2.77 -44.70 -11.02
CA VAL A 52 -4.01 -44.02 -11.45
C VAL A 52 -5.17 -44.25 -10.49
N VAL A 53 -5.30 -45.44 -9.90
CA VAL A 53 -6.45 -45.83 -9.05
C VAL A 53 -6.03 -46.45 -7.72
N ARG A 54 -6.88 -46.29 -6.71
CA ARG A 54 -6.80 -46.97 -5.41
C ARG A 54 -7.98 -47.94 -5.25
N ALA A 55 -7.89 -48.87 -4.29
CA ALA A 55 -8.99 -49.80 -4.01
C ALA A 55 -10.35 -49.12 -3.80
N THR A 56 -10.38 -47.97 -3.12
CA THR A 56 -11.62 -47.20 -2.87
C THR A 56 -12.26 -46.58 -4.13
N ASP A 57 -11.56 -46.56 -5.26
CA ASP A 57 -12.08 -46.06 -6.53
C ASP A 57 -12.97 -47.09 -7.23
N PHE A 58 -12.86 -48.38 -6.92
CA PHE A 58 -13.77 -49.40 -7.45
C PHE A 58 -15.14 -49.31 -6.78
N TYR A 59 -16.22 -49.36 -7.56
CA TYR A 59 -17.58 -49.35 -7.06
C TYR A 59 -17.93 -50.65 -6.34
N ARG A 60 -17.52 -51.80 -6.89
CA ARG A 60 -17.84 -53.10 -6.29
C ARG A 60 -16.87 -53.44 -5.17
N PRO A 61 -17.34 -53.71 -3.94
CA PRO A 61 -16.48 -54.13 -2.83
C PRO A 61 -15.61 -55.34 -3.17
N ALA A 62 -16.15 -56.30 -3.95
CA ALA A 62 -15.39 -57.45 -4.42
C ALA A 62 -14.15 -57.05 -5.25
N HIS A 63 -14.26 -56.02 -6.09
CA HIS A 63 -13.14 -55.51 -6.89
C HIS A 63 -12.12 -54.75 -6.04
N GLN A 64 -12.57 -54.03 -5.01
CA GLN A 64 -11.68 -53.39 -4.02
C GLN A 64 -10.79 -54.44 -3.35
N THR A 65 -11.38 -55.53 -2.85
CA THR A 65 -10.66 -56.62 -2.19
C THR A 65 -9.69 -57.33 -3.12
N ILE A 66 -10.08 -57.57 -4.38
CA ILE A 66 -9.18 -58.16 -5.38
C ILE A 66 -8.00 -57.23 -5.66
N PHE A 67 -8.24 -55.93 -5.83
CA PHE A 67 -7.18 -54.93 -6.05
C PHE A 67 -6.18 -54.90 -4.90
N ASP A 68 -6.66 -54.83 -3.65
CA ASP A 68 -5.79 -54.81 -2.46
C ASP A 68 -4.87 -56.04 -2.39
N VAL A 69 -5.41 -57.24 -2.67
CA VAL A 69 -4.61 -58.48 -2.69
C VAL A 69 -3.57 -58.47 -3.81
N VAL A 70 -3.94 -57.99 -5.00
CA VAL A 70 -3.00 -57.90 -6.13
C VAL A 70 -1.85 -56.93 -5.81
N VAL A 71 -2.16 -55.77 -5.21
CA VAL A 71 -1.15 -54.79 -4.79
C VAL A 71 -0.27 -55.34 -3.67
N ASP A 72 -0.84 -56.05 -2.70
CA ASP A 72 -0.08 -56.67 -1.59
C ASP A 72 0.91 -57.74 -2.12
N LEU A 73 0.46 -58.64 -3.01
CA LEU A 73 1.34 -59.61 -3.66
C LEU A 73 2.44 -58.93 -4.49
N TYR A 74 2.09 -57.90 -5.26
CA TYR A 74 3.06 -57.12 -6.04
C TYR A 74 4.11 -56.45 -5.15
N SER A 75 3.70 -55.89 -4.00
CA SER A 75 4.60 -55.24 -3.04
C SER A 75 5.58 -56.22 -2.38
N LYS A 76 5.20 -57.49 -2.26
CA LYS A 76 6.05 -58.60 -1.78
C LYS A 76 6.96 -59.17 -2.87
N GLY A 77 6.83 -58.71 -4.11
CA GLY A 77 7.55 -59.25 -5.26
C GLY A 77 7.04 -60.61 -5.74
N GLU A 78 5.84 -61.03 -5.32
CA GLU A 78 5.22 -62.28 -5.73
C GLU A 78 4.37 -62.07 -7.01
N PRO A 79 4.28 -63.07 -7.91
CA PRO A 79 3.47 -62.94 -9.11
C PRO A 79 1.98 -62.89 -8.73
N ALA A 80 1.27 -61.85 -9.16
CA ALA A 80 -0.16 -61.69 -8.93
C ALA A 80 -0.99 -62.26 -10.09
N ASP A 81 -1.04 -63.59 -10.18
CA ASP A 81 -1.84 -64.33 -11.16
C ASP A 81 -3.12 -64.88 -10.49
N PRO A 82 -4.11 -65.41 -11.24
CA PRO A 82 -5.35 -65.89 -10.65
C PRO A 82 -5.18 -67.00 -9.60
N ILE A 83 -4.12 -67.81 -9.69
CA ILE A 83 -3.88 -68.91 -8.76
C ILE A 83 -3.32 -68.36 -7.45
N THR A 84 -2.32 -67.49 -7.52
CA THR A 84 -1.72 -66.86 -6.33
C THR A 84 -2.71 -65.95 -5.62
N VAL A 85 -3.45 -65.13 -6.37
CA VAL A 85 -4.50 -64.26 -5.84
C VAL A 85 -5.64 -65.09 -5.23
N SER A 86 -6.05 -66.20 -5.87
CA SER A 86 -7.05 -67.11 -5.28
C SER A 86 -6.54 -67.76 -3.99
N GLY A 87 -5.26 -68.14 -3.94
CA GLY A 87 -4.63 -68.72 -2.74
C GLY A 87 -4.64 -67.75 -1.58
N GLU A 88 -4.25 -66.50 -1.84
CA GLU A 88 -4.19 -65.45 -0.82
C GLU A 88 -5.59 -65.02 -0.33
N LEU A 89 -6.56 -64.88 -1.24
CA LEU A 89 -7.96 -64.64 -0.89
C LEU A 89 -8.58 -65.78 -0.08
N THR A 90 -8.16 -67.02 -0.32
CA THR A 90 -8.61 -68.19 0.46
C THR A 90 -8.00 -68.17 1.85
N ARG A 91 -6.71 -67.83 1.97
CA ARG A 91 -6.00 -67.67 3.24
C ARG A 91 -6.64 -66.58 4.12
N LEU A 92 -7.09 -65.49 3.50
CA LEU A 92 -7.77 -64.37 4.16
C LEU A 92 -9.25 -64.65 4.46
N GLY A 93 -9.83 -65.74 3.94
CA GLY A 93 -11.25 -66.07 4.11
C GLY A 93 -12.21 -65.22 3.27
N GLU A 94 -11.70 -64.44 2.31
CA GLU A 94 -12.45 -63.47 1.49
C GLU A 94 -12.89 -64.05 0.13
N ILE A 95 -12.39 -65.22 -0.26
CA ILE A 95 -12.68 -65.86 -1.56
C ILE A 95 -14.18 -66.05 -1.84
N GLY A 96 -14.98 -66.30 -0.79
CA GLY A 96 -16.44 -66.44 -0.90
C GLY A 96 -17.15 -65.12 -1.23
N ARG A 97 -16.60 -63.98 -0.79
CA ARG A 97 -17.19 -62.65 -0.97
C ARG A 97 -16.97 -62.08 -2.37
N ILE A 98 -15.95 -62.56 -3.08
CA ILE A 98 -15.63 -62.10 -4.44
C ILE A 98 -16.28 -62.95 -5.56
N GLY A 99 -17.06 -63.97 -5.21
CA GLY A 99 -17.69 -64.88 -6.19
C GLY A 99 -16.89 -66.16 -6.50
N GLY A 100 -15.86 -66.46 -5.70
CA GLY A 100 -15.05 -67.68 -5.82
C GLY A 100 -13.95 -67.61 -6.88
N ALA A 101 -13.08 -68.63 -6.89
CA ALA A 101 -11.98 -68.74 -7.85
C ALA A 101 -12.38 -68.60 -9.34
N PRO A 102 -13.56 -69.09 -9.80
CA PRO A 102 -13.99 -68.91 -11.19
C PRO A 102 -14.16 -67.43 -11.61
N TYR A 103 -14.42 -66.53 -10.65
CA TYR A 103 -14.59 -65.12 -10.96
C TYR A 103 -13.27 -64.48 -11.45
N LEU A 104 -12.13 -64.86 -10.89
CA LEU A 104 -10.82 -64.36 -11.32
C LEU A 104 -10.50 -64.75 -12.77
N HIS A 105 -10.91 -65.94 -13.21
CA HIS A 105 -10.79 -66.36 -14.61
C HIS A 105 -11.75 -65.59 -15.54
N THR A 106 -12.90 -65.15 -15.02
CA THR A 106 -13.84 -64.29 -15.74
C THR A 106 -13.22 -62.90 -15.96
N LEU A 107 -12.52 -62.35 -14.95
CA LEU A 107 -11.80 -61.08 -15.08
C LEU A 107 -10.73 -61.15 -16.17
N LEU A 108 -9.93 -62.21 -16.20
CA LEU A 108 -8.97 -62.43 -17.30
C LEU A 108 -9.63 -62.47 -18.67
N SER A 109 -10.79 -63.12 -18.78
CA SER A 109 -11.51 -63.27 -20.05
C SER A 109 -12.15 -61.97 -20.54
N SER A 110 -12.32 -60.99 -19.65
CA SER A 110 -12.92 -59.69 -19.98
C SER A 110 -11.95 -58.71 -20.66
N VAL A 111 -10.64 -58.98 -20.60
CA VAL A 111 -9.60 -58.07 -21.08
C VAL A 111 -9.06 -58.51 -22.44
N PRO A 112 -9.17 -57.68 -23.48
CA PRO A 112 -8.56 -57.97 -24.77
C PRO A 112 -7.02 -58.00 -24.72
N THR A 113 -6.40 -57.04 -24.01
CA THR A 113 -4.94 -56.91 -23.86
C THR A 113 -4.55 -56.24 -22.54
N ALA A 114 -3.48 -56.71 -21.89
CA ALA A 114 -2.97 -56.08 -20.65
C ALA A 114 -2.48 -54.64 -20.87
N ALA A 115 -1.98 -54.31 -22.06
CA ALA A 115 -1.45 -52.97 -22.38
C ALA A 115 -2.50 -51.85 -22.27
N ASN A 116 -3.79 -52.17 -22.33
CA ASN A 116 -4.87 -51.20 -22.20
C ASN A 116 -5.32 -50.99 -20.74
N ALA A 117 -4.75 -51.69 -19.76
CA ALA A 117 -5.16 -51.60 -18.36
C ALA A 117 -5.11 -50.16 -17.82
N GLY A 118 -4.06 -49.39 -18.15
CA GLY A 118 -3.96 -47.98 -17.77
C GLY A 118 -5.05 -47.09 -18.40
N PHE A 119 -5.56 -47.42 -19.59
CA PHE A 119 -6.70 -46.71 -20.19
C PHE A 119 -7.99 -46.98 -19.41
N TYR A 120 -8.28 -48.24 -19.08
CA TYR A 120 -9.46 -48.59 -18.29
C TYR A 120 -9.37 -48.04 -16.85
N ALA A 121 -8.17 -47.96 -16.27
CA ALA A 121 -7.95 -47.38 -14.96
C ALA A 121 -8.36 -45.90 -14.91
N ARG A 122 -8.09 -45.13 -15.98
CA ARG A 122 -8.57 -43.75 -16.08
C ARG A 122 -10.09 -43.66 -16.09
N ILE A 123 -10.78 -44.58 -16.79
CA ILE A 123 -12.25 -44.62 -16.78
C ILE A 123 -12.78 -44.88 -15.37
N VAL A 124 -12.19 -45.83 -14.64
CA VAL A 124 -12.57 -46.11 -13.24
C VAL A 124 -12.31 -44.89 -12.35
N ALA A 125 -11.16 -44.22 -12.51
CA ALA A 125 -10.83 -43.01 -11.77
C ALA A 125 -11.83 -41.87 -12.03
N GLU A 126 -12.24 -41.66 -13.28
CA GLU A 126 -13.25 -40.67 -13.65
C GLU A 126 -14.61 -40.96 -12.99
N GLN A 127 -15.07 -42.23 -13.03
CA GLN A 127 -16.30 -42.63 -12.35
C GLN A 127 -16.20 -42.47 -10.84
N ALA A 128 -15.05 -42.76 -10.24
CA ALA A 128 -14.81 -42.58 -8.80
C ALA A 128 -14.86 -41.09 -8.38
N VAL A 129 -14.30 -40.18 -9.20
CA VAL A 129 -14.41 -38.73 -8.98
C VAL A 129 -15.88 -38.28 -9.05
N LEU A 130 -16.62 -38.72 -10.07
CA LEU A 130 -18.05 -38.42 -10.18
C LEU A 130 -18.85 -38.95 -9.00
N ARG A 131 -18.55 -40.17 -8.52
CA ARG A 131 -19.18 -40.76 -7.34
C ARG A 131 -18.89 -39.97 -6.06
N ARG A 132 -17.62 -39.58 -5.83
CA ARG A 132 -17.25 -38.71 -4.70
C ARG A 132 -17.95 -37.36 -4.75
N LEU A 133 -18.12 -36.79 -5.94
CA LEU A 133 -18.87 -35.53 -6.11
C LEU A 133 -20.34 -35.68 -5.70
N VAL A 134 -20.99 -36.79 -6.05
CA VAL A 134 -22.36 -37.10 -5.62
C VAL A 134 -22.44 -37.25 -4.10
N GLU A 135 -21.48 -37.94 -3.49
CA GLU A 135 -21.40 -38.09 -2.03
C GLU A 135 -21.16 -36.75 -1.32
N ALA A 136 -20.27 -35.91 -1.85
CA ALA A 136 -20.02 -34.57 -1.34
C ALA A 136 -21.26 -33.69 -1.44
N GLY A 137 -21.95 -33.70 -2.59
CA GLY A 137 -23.23 -33.00 -2.77
C GLY A 137 -24.29 -33.45 -1.77
N THR A 138 -24.39 -34.76 -1.52
CA THR A 138 -25.33 -35.32 -0.53
C THR A 138 -24.97 -34.87 0.90
N ARG A 139 -23.69 -34.87 1.25
CA ARG A 139 -23.21 -34.34 2.54
C ARG A 139 -23.52 -32.85 2.72
N ILE A 140 -23.34 -32.04 1.68
CA ILE A 140 -23.65 -30.60 1.71
C ILE A 140 -25.15 -30.38 1.91
N VAL A 141 -26.00 -31.16 1.23
CA VAL A 141 -27.45 -31.11 1.46
C VAL A 141 -27.80 -31.46 2.91
N GLN A 142 -27.19 -32.51 3.47
CA GLN A 142 -27.39 -32.89 4.88
C GLN A 142 -26.92 -31.81 5.86
N LEU A 143 -25.78 -31.16 5.59
CA LEU A 143 -25.29 -30.02 6.38
C LEU A 143 -26.29 -28.85 6.37
N GLY A 144 -26.91 -28.56 5.23
CA GLY A 144 -27.92 -27.51 5.09
C GLY A 144 -29.19 -27.77 5.93
N TYR A 145 -29.62 -29.02 6.06
CA TYR A 145 -30.75 -29.39 6.92
C TYR A 145 -30.35 -29.57 8.40
N GLY A 146 -29.08 -29.89 8.68
CA GLY A 146 -28.55 -30.13 10.02
C GLY A 146 -28.16 -28.88 10.82
N ALA A 147 -28.21 -27.69 10.21
CA ALA A 147 -27.78 -26.41 10.79
C ALA A 147 -28.66 -25.86 11.94
N ALA A 148 -29.57 -26.68 12.50
CA ALA A 148 -30.43 -26.28 13.62
C ALA A 148 -29.76 -26.42 15.01
N GLY A 149 -28.49 -26.86 15.11
CA GLY A 149 -27.82 -26.96 16.40
C GLY A 149 -26.29 -27.07 16.33
N ALA A 150 -25.62 -26.04 16.86
CA ALA A 150 -24.23 -26.06 17.36
C ALA A 150 -23.04 -25.70 16.44
N GLY A 151 -23.26 -24.99 15.35
CA GLY A 151 -22.19 -24.28 14.61
C GLY A 151 -22.76 -23.06 13.91
N GLY A 152 -22.01 -21.98 13.81
CA GLY A 152 -22.45 -20.80 13.06
C GLY A 152 -22.71 -21.14 11.58
N VAL A 153 -23.38 -20.25 10.85
CA VAL A 153 -23.53 -20.40 9.39
C VAL A 153 -22.15 -20.52 8.72
N ASP A 154 -21.15 -19.83 9.26
CA ASP A 154 -19.76 -19.87 8.77
C ASP A 154 -19.13 -21.27 8.88
N ASP A 155 -19.30 -21.97 10.01
CA ASP A 155 -18.79 -23.35 10.18
C ASP A 155 -19.42 -24.33 9.18
N VAL A 156 -20.70 -24.13 8.84
CA VAL A 156 -21.43 -24.96 7.87
C VAL A 156 -20.88 -24.71 6.46
N VAL A 157 -20.61 -23.44 6.12
CA VAL A 157 -19.99 -23.06 4.85
C VAL A 157 -18.58 -23.64 4.74
N ASP A 158 -17.77 -23.54 5.78
CA ASP A 158 -16.40 -24.08 5.81
C ASP A 158 -16.39 -25.60 5.62
N ARG A 159 -17.28 -26.33 6.30
CA ARG A 159 -17.41 -27.79 6.14
C ARG A 159 -17.94 -28.20 4.76
N ALA A 160 -18.82 -27.39 4.17
CA ALA A 160 -19.29 -27.61 2.81
C ALA A 160 -18.16 -27.39 1.79
N GLN A 161 -17.34 -26.35 1.99
CA GLN A 161 -16.17 -26.07 1.15
C GLN A 161 -15.12 -27.19 1.25
N GLN A 162 -14.83 -27.66 2.45
CA GLN A 162 -13.91 -28.79 2.67
C GLN A 162 -14.39 -30.05 1.94
N SER A 163 -15.70 -30.34 1.99
CA SER A 163 -16.28 -31.50 1.31
C SER A 163 -16.13 -31.45 -0.23
N ILE A 164 -16.11 -30.26 -0.83
CA ILE A 164 -15.82 -30.07 -2.27
C ILE A 164 -14.31 -30.18 -2.53
N TYR A 165 -13.49 -29.62 -1.65
CA TYR A 165 -12.03 -29.66 -1.79
C TYR A 165 -11.48 -31.09 -1.81
N ASP A 166 -11.99 -31.96 -0.92
CA ASP A 166 -11.64 -33.39 -0.85
C ASP A 166 -11.90 -34.15 -2.17
N VAL A 167 -12.77 -33.64 -3.05
CA VAL A 167 -13.06 -34.23 -4.36
C VAL A 167 -11.98 -33.88 -5.39
N THR A 168 -11.36 -32.71 -5.25
CA THR A 168 -10.35 -32.14 -6.16
C THR A 168 -8.91 -32.55 -5.85
N GLU A 169 -8.59 -32.87 -4.60
CA GLU A 169 -7.21 -33.06 -4.11
C GLU A 169 -6.63 -34.46 -4.42
N ARG A 170 -6.58 -34.86 -5.70
CA ARG A 170 -5.79 -36.04 -6.13
C ARG A 170 -5.05 -35.90 -7.45
N ARG A 171 -5.01 -34.72 -8.09
CA ARG A 171 -4.05 -34.53 -9.19
C ARG A 171 -2.72 -34.05 -8.62
N THR A 172 -1.69 -34.85 -8.94
CA THR A 172 -0.24 -34.64 -8.76
C THR A 172 0.31 -34.95 -7.37
N SER A 173 0.77 -36.20 -7.18
CA SER A 173 1.90 -36.43 -6.27
C SER A 173 3.13 -35.81 -6.91
N GLU A 174 3.88 -35.05 -6.14
CA GLU A 174 5.16 -34.48 -6.49
C GLU A 174 6.14 -35.61 -6.91
N ASP A 175 6.76 -35.46 -8.07
CA ASP A 175 7.83 -36.35 -8.55
C ASP A 175 9.06 -36.16 -7.64
N TYR A 176 9.40 -37.16 -6.83
CA TYR A 176 10.66 -37.16 -6.10
C TYR A 176 11.81 -37.48 -7.05
N THR A 177 12.71 -36.52 -7.27
CA THR A 177 13.98 -36.73 -7.98
C THR A 177 15.05 -37.22 -7.00
N LEU A 178 15.94 -38.13 -7.43
CA LEU A 178 17.08 -38.59 -6.62
C LEU A 178 18.07 -37.44 -6.40
N LEU A 179 18.56 -37.27 -5.17
CA LEU A 179 19.50 -36.19 -4.81
C LEU A 179 20.75 -36.19 -5.71
N GLU A 180 21.21 -37.37 -6.14
CA GLU A 180 22.35 -37.53 -7.05
C GLU A 180 22.13 -36.84 -8.41
N GLU A 181 20.90 -36.88 -8.94
CA GLU A 181 20.55 -36.22 -10.20
C GLU A 181 20.45 -34.69 -10.06
N LEU A 182 20.16 -34.19 -8.84
CA LEU A 182 20.16 -32.75 -8.54
C LEU A 182 21.57 -32.21 -8.23
N MET A 183 22.49 -33.05 -7.77
CA MET A 183 23.85 -32.63 -7.40
C MET A 183 24.67 -32.18 -8.61
N GLN A 184 24.59 -32.90 -9.74
CA GLN A 184 25.40 -32.57 -10.93
C GLN A 184 25.04 -31.18 -11.49
N PRO A 185 23.75 -30.85 -11.76
CA PRO A 185 23.37 -29.52 -12.22
C PRO A 185 23.70 -28.41 -11.23
N THR A 186 23.58 -28.68 -9.92
CA THR A 186 23.90 -27.71 -8.87
C THR A 186 25.40 -27.41 -8.80
N MET A 187 26.25 -28.43 -8.97
CA MET A 187 27.71 -28.26 -9.01
C MET A 187 28.15 -27.54 -10.29
N ASP A 188 27.54 -27.86 -11.43
CA ASP A 188 27.77 -27.15 -12.69
C ASP A 188 27.37 -25.66 -12.56
N GLU A 189 26.28 -25.36 -11.85
CA GLU A 189 25.84 -23.98 -11.56
C GLU A 189 26.83 -23.26 -10.63
N LEU A 190 27.34 -23.93 -9.58
CA LEU A 190 28.37 -23.38 -8.68
C LEU A 190 29.69 -23.08 -9.42
N GLU A 191 30.12 -23.95 -10.33
CA GLU A 191 31.30 -23.72 -11.17
C GLU A 191 31.06 -22.60 -12.20
N ALA A 192 29.85 -22.50 -12.75
CA ALA A 192 29.46 -21.40 -13.63
C ALA A 192 29.42 -20.04 -12.90
N ILE A 193 29.05 -20.01 -11.62
CA ILE A 193 29.09 -18.81 -10.77
C ILE A 193 30.55 -18.41 -10.47
N GLY A 194 31.40 -19.37 -10.12
CA GLY A 194 32.81 -19.13 -9.82
C GLY A 194 33.65 -18.66 -11.02
N SER A 195 33.30 -19.11 -12.24
CA SER A 195 34.02 -18.76 -13.48
C SER A 195 33.65 -17.41 -14.08
N ARG A 196 32.55 -16.78 -13.64
CA ARG A 196 32.04 -15.50 -14.17
C ARG A 196 32.24 -14.31 -13.23
N GLY A 197 33.41 -14.18 -12.59
CA GLY A 197 33.93 -12.90 -12.07
C GLY A 197 32.94 -11.97 -11.32
N GLY A 198 31.96 -12.50 -10.58
CA GLY A 198 31.02 -11.70 -9.77
C GLY A 198 29.83 -11.08 -10.52
N SER A 199 29.41 -11.59 -11.69
CA SER A 199 28.11 -11.17 -12.26
C SER A 199 26.95 -11.86 -11.53
N MET A 200 26.00 -11.05 -11.01
CA MET A 200 24.79 -11.50 -10.32
C MET A 200 23.98 -12.48 -11.20
N THR A 201 23.68 -13.68 -10.68
CA THR A 201 22.92 -14.73 -11.39
C THR A 201 21.47 -14.86 -10.93
N GLY A 202 21.15 -14.52 -9.68
CA GLY A 202 19.79 -14.53 -9.14
C GLY A 202 18.99 -13.26 -9.44
N VAL A 203 17.69 -13.28 -9.11
CA VAL A 203 16.81 -12.10 -9.19
C VAL A 203 17.20 -11.11 -8.08
N PRO A 204 17.64 -9.89 -8.39
CA PRO A 204 18.03 -8.93 -7.37
C PRO A 204 16.85 -8.54 -6.47
N THR A 205 17.06 -8.62 -5.16
CA THR A 205 16.09 -8.23 -4.12
C THR A 205 15.86 -6.72 -4.11
N GLY A 206 16.78 -5.94 -4.70
CA GLY A 206 16.75 -4.48 -4.67
C GLY A 206 17.51 -3.89 -3.48
N PHE A 207 18.04 -4.73 -2.58
CA PHE A 207 18.91 -4.35 -1.47
C PHE A 207 20.34 -4.78 -1.78
N ALA A 208 21.20 -3.83 -2.13
CA ALA A 208 22.57 -4.12 -2.60
C ALA A 208 23.40 -4.97 -1.63
N ASP A 209 23.25 -4.74 -0.32
CA ASP A 209 23.96 -5.52 0.71
C ASP A 209 23.43 -6.95 0.81
N LEU A 210 22.11 -7.14 0.67
CA LEU A 210 21.50 -8.46 0.67
C LEU A 210 21.87 -9.22 -0.62
N ASP A 211 21.81 -8.54 -1.76
CA ASP A 211 22.22 -9.09 -3.06
C ASP A 211 23.72 -9.43 -3.09
N GLY A 212 24.56 -8.67 -2.37
CA GLY A 212 25.98 -9.01 -2.20
C GLY A 212 26.22 -10.26 -1.36
N LEU A 213 25.30 -10.59 -0.44
CA LEU A 213 25.37 -11.80 0.40
C LEU A 213 24.72 -13.02 -0.27
N THR A 214 23.61 -12.82 -0.98
CA THR A 214 22.81 -13.93 -1.55
C THR A 214 23.03 -14.12 -3.05
N ASN A 215 23.67 -13.18 -3.73
CA ASN A 215 23.77 -13.10 -5.19
C ASN A 215 22.41 -13.02 -5.91
N GLY A 216 21.40 -12.45 -5.22
CA GLY A 216 20.00 -12.41 -5.63
C GLY A 216 19.17 -13.59 -5.08
N LEU A 217 17.95 -13.75 -5.57
CA LEU A 217 17.04 -14.86 -5.28
C LEU A 217 17.08 -15.87 -6.42
N HIS A 218 17.28 -17.16 -6.12
CA HIS A 218 17.42 -18.19 -7.13
C HIS A 218 16.13 -19.00 -7.35
N PRO A 219 15.86 -19.48 -8.58
CA PRO A 219 14.74 -20.38 -8.86
C PRO A 219 14.76 -21.63 -7.97
N GLY A 220 13.59 -22.11 -7.55
CA GLY A 220 13.46 -23.31 -6.70
C GLY A 220 13.69 -23.10 -5.20
N GLN A 221 14.07 -21.89 -4.77
CA GLN A 221 14.24 -21.58 -3.34
C GLN A 221 12.93 -21.19 -2.66
N LEU A 222 12.64 -21.76 -1.50
CA LEU A 222 11.67 -21.23 -0.55
C LEU A 222 12.39 -20.28 0.42
N VAL A 223 12.21 -18.98 0.23
CA VAL A 223 12.83 -17.94 1.08
C VAL A 223 11.83 -17.47 2.13
N VAL A 224 12.02 -17.86 3.38
CA VAL A 224 11.15 -17.47 4.50
C VAL A 224 11.73 -16.24 5.20
N ILE A 225 11.03 -15.11 5.09
CA ILE A 225 11.39 -13.86 5.77
C ILE A 225 10.57 -13.76 7.05
N ALA A 226 11.16 -14.21 8.16
CA ALA A 226 10.53 -14.12 9.47
C ALA A 226 10.83 -12.76 10.12
N GLY A 227 9.78 -11.95 10.31
CA GLY A 227 9.83 -10.71 11.07
C GLY A 227 8.51 -10.52 11.82
N ARG A 228 8.56 -9.92 13.01
CA ARG A 228 7.33 -9.51 13.70
C ARG A 228 6.58 -8.47 12.82
N PRO A 229 5.26 -8.61 12.59
CA PRO A 229 4.46 -7.60 11.91
C PRO A 229 4.60 -6.24 12.61
N GLY A 230 4.75 -5.15 11.85
CA GLY A 230 4.95 -3.81 12.42
C GLY A 230 6.32 -3.62 13.09
N LEU A 231 7.37 -4.34 12.69
CA LEU A 231 8.75 -3.99 13.05
C LEU A 231 9.15 -2.66 12.40
N GLY A 232 8.80 -1.58 13.08
CA GLY A 232 9.80 -0.58 13.41
C GLY A 232 9.81 0.70 12.61
N LYS A 233 8.65 1.26 12.24
CA LYS A 233 8.58 2.59 11.60
C LYS A 233 7.41 3.40 12.13
N ALA A 234 7.18 3.31 13.43
CA ALA A 234 5.99 3.87 14.04
C ALA A 234 6.25 5.30 14.54
N LEU A 235 5.26 6.17 14.35
CA LEU A 235 5.24 7.52 14.91
C LEU A 235 4.18 7.59 16.01
N ALA A 236 4.34 8.54 16.93
CA ALA A 236 3.34 8.79 17.96
C ALA A 236 1.98 9.15 17.33
N LEU A 237 0.89 8.72 17.96
CA LEU A 237 -0.47 8.89 17.45
C LEU A 237 -0.89 10.35 17.23
N ASP A 238 -0.32 11.29 17.99
CA ASP A 238 -0.57 12.72 17.89
C ASP A 238 0.24 13.40 16.77
N THR A 239 1.10 12.66 16.07
CA THR A 239 1.88 13.19 14.96
C THR A 239 0.96 13.67 13.85
N LEU A 240 1.05 14.96 13.53
CA LEU A 240 0.31 15.58 12.44
C LEU A 240 0.83 15.12 11.08
N LEU A 241 -0.09 14.76 10.18
CA LEU A 241 0.20 14.37 8.81
C LEU A 241 -0.51 15.35 7.85
N PRO A 242 0.21 15.95 6.89
CA PRO A 242 -0.38 16.86 5.93
C PRO A 242 -1.14 16.08 4.85
N THR A 243 -2.32 16.58 4.50
CA THR A 243 -3.18 16.02 3.44
C THR A 243 -3.43 17.08 2.36
N PRO A 244 -3.87 16.70 1.15
CA PRO A 244 -4.29 17.66 0.12
C PRO A 244 -5.39 18.63 0.57
N THR A 245 -6.17 18.27 1.59
CA THR A 245 -7.32 19.06 2.09
C THR A 245 -7.04 19.76 3.41
N GLY A 246 -5.92 19.48 4.08
CA GLY A 246 -5.59 20.06 5.37
C GLY A 246 -4.61 19.20 6.17
N TRP A 247 -5.05 18.75 7.34
CA TRP A 247 -4.26 17.98 8.29
C TRP A 247 -5.08 16.78 8.79
N THR A 248 -4.41 15.66 9.00
CA THR A 248 -4.90 14.53 9.79
C THR A 248 -3.85 14.19 10.87
N THR A 249 -4.13 13.21 11.70
CA THR A 249 -3.19 12.69 12.70
C THR A 249 -2.85 11.23 12.41
N MET A 250 -1.73 10.75 12.96
CA MET A 250 -1.38 9.33 12.89
C MET A 250 -2.43 8.42 13.56
N ALA A 251 -3.20 8.95 14.51
CA ALA A 251 -4.35 8.27 15.10
C ALA A 251 -5.51 8.10 14.12
N GLU A 252 -5.85 9.15 13.38
CA GLU A 252 -7.07 9.23 12.57
C GLU A 252 -6.91 8.71 11.14
N VAL A 253 -5.69 8.71 10.61
CA VAL A 253 -5.41 8.27 9.24
C VAL A 253 -5.85 6.81 9.00
N ALA A 254 -6.53 6.59 7.89
CA ALA A 254 -7.06 5.30 7.48
C ALA A 254 -6.60 4.91 6.06
N VAL A 255 -6.73 3.62 5.74
CA VAL A 255 -6.50 3.11 4.38
C VAL A 255 -7.49 3.77 3.43
N GLY A 256 -6.99 4.27 2.29
CA GLY A 256 -7.75 5.05 1.31
C GLY A 256 -7.59 6.56 1.46
N ASP A 257 -7.08 7.07 2.59
CA ASP A 257 -6.81 8.50 2.75
C ASP A 257 -5.64 8.96 1.87
N LEU A 258 -5.60 10.25 1.55
CA LEU A 258 -4.50 10.87 0.83
C LEU A 258 -3.57 11.63 1.76
N LEU A 259 -2.30 11.23 1.77
CA LEU A 259 -1.19 11.96 2.38
C LEU A 259 -0.36 12.65 1.30
N LEU A 260 0.66 13.40 1.71
CA LEU A 260 1.62 14.03 0.80
C LEU A 260 2.98 13.33 0.90
N ALA A 261 3.55 13.01 -0.26
CA ALA A 261 4.85 12.37 -0.40
C ALA A 261 6.01 13.39 -0.35
N ALA A 262 7.25 12.89 -0.25
CA ALA A 262 8.44 13.73 -0.17
C ALA A 262 8.69 14.60 -1.42
N ASP A 263 8.25 14.12 -2.59
CA ASP A 263 8.27 14.84 -3.88
C ASP A 263 7.17 15.93 -3.97
N GLY A 264 6.32 16.03 -2.94
CA GLY A 264 5.24 17.00 -2.84
C GLY A 264 3.91 16.53 -3.42
N ARG A 265 3.82 15.36 -4.05
CA ARG A 265 2.59 14.87 -4.68
C ARG A 265 1.68 14.14 -3.69
N PRO A 266 0.35 14.13 -3.91
CA PRO A 266 -0.55 13.26 -3.16
C PRO A 266 -0.22 11.78 -3.36
N THR A 267 -0.32 11.00 -2.28
CA THR A 267 -0.11 9.54 -2.27
C THR A 267 -1.17 8.88 -1.39
N ALA A 268 -1.67 7.72 -1.81
CA ALA A 268 -2.73 7.01 -1.08
C ALA A 268 -2.15 6.16 0.04
N VAL A 269 -2.84 6.12 1.17
CA VAL A 269 -2.54 5.18 2.27
C VAL A 269 -3.09 3.81 1.89
N VAL A 270 -2.23 2.82 1.78
CA VAL A 270 -2.59 1.44 1.38
C VAL A 270 -2.62 0.47 2.54
N GLY A 271 -1.99 0.83 3.66
CA GLY A 271 -1.92 -0.01 4.84
C GLY A 271 -1.79 0.84 6.10
N ALA A 272 -2.31 0.33 7.21
CA ALA A 272 -2.11 0.94 8.52
C ALA A 272 -2.06 -0.15 9.59
N THR A 273 -1.05 -0.10 10.44
CA THR A 273 -0.88 -1.10 11.50
C THR A 273 -1.87 -0.88 12.63
N GLN A 274 -2.07 -1.90 13.47
CA GLN A 274 -2.66 -1.70 14.79
C GLN A 274 -1.79 -0.77 15.66
N ILE A 275 -2.39 -0.18 16.68
CA ILE A 275 -1.69 0.66 17.65
C ILE A 275 -0.75 -0.22 18.48
N MET A 276 0.52 0.16 18.51
CA MET A 276 1.55 -0.53 19.26
C MET A 276 1.85 0.23 20.56
N VAL A 277 1.97 -0.50 21.67
CA VAL A 277 2.23 0.06 23.01
C VAL A 277 3.47 -0.60 23.63
N GLY A 278 4.10 0.07 24.60
CA GLY A 278 5.26 -0.47 25.32
C GLY A 278 6.55 -0.53 24.50
N ARG A 279 6.62 0.17 23.35
CA ARG A 279 7.83 0.27 22.53
C ARG A 279 8.75 1.38 23.03
N PRO A 280 10.09 1.20 23.02
CA PRO A 280 11.00 2.30 23.33
C PRO A 280 10.83 3.43 22.31
N CYS A 281 10.61 4.65 22.80
CA CYS A 281 10.35 5.83 21.98
C CYS A 281 11.43 6.88 22.20
N PHE A 282 11.69 7.67 21.16
CA PHE A 282 12.65 8.77 21.19
C PHE A 282 12.02 10.04 20.62
N GLU A 283 12.34 11.18 21.23
CA GLU A 283 12.08 12.49 20.66
C GLU A 283 13.25 12.89 19.75
N VAL A 284 12.97 13.06 18.45
CA VAL A 284 13.93 13.53 17.45
C VAL A 284 13.73 15.04 17.26
N VAL A 285 14.77 15.83 17.48
CA VAL A 285 14.76 17.30 17.39
C VAL A 285 15.58 17.78 16.21
N PHE A 286 14.96 18.55 15.32
CA PHE A 286 15.58 19.10 14.11
C PHE A 286 16.11 20.52 14.32
N SER A 287 17.03 20.94 13.45
CA SER A 287 17.65 22.28 13.48
C SER A 287 16.69 23.45 13.31
N ASP A 288 15.47 23.20 12.82
CA ASP A 288 14.42 24.22 12.72
C ASP A 288 13.53 24.29 13.98
N GLY A 289 13.84 23.49 15.00
CA GLY A 289 13.08 23.40 16.25
C GLY A 289 11.94 22.39 16.21
N THR A 290 11.69 21.75 15.06
CA THR A 290 10.66 20.71 14.94
C THR A 290 11.01 19.50 15.79
N ARG A 291 9.98 18.90 16.39
CA ARG A 291 10.10 17.70 17.21
C ARG A 291 9.12 16.65 16.73
N VAL A 292 9.55 15.40 16.76
CA VAL A 292 8.72 14.25 16.40
C VAL A 292 9.09 13.09 17.30
N VAL A 293 8.08 12.37 17.79
CA VAL A 293 8.27 11.18 18.61
C VAL A 293 8.11 9.96 17.72
N ALA A 294 9.14 9.13 17.70
CA ALA A 294 9.21 7.94 16.88
C ALA A 294 9.69 6.74 17.72
N ASP A 295 9.31 5.54 17.31
CA ASP A 295 9.82 4.33 17.96
C ASP A 295 11.31 4.10 17.63
N ALA A 296 11.99 3.32 18.48
CA ALA A 296 13.43 3.06 18.38
C ALA A 296 13.88 2.60 16.99
N GLU A 297 13.05 1.77 16.36
CA GLU A 297 13.36 1.18 15.07
C GLU A 297 13.03 2.13 13.90
N HIS A 298 12.31 3.24 14.14
CA HIS A 298 11.83 4.11 13.07
C HIS A 298 12.95 4.58 12.15
N GLN A 299 12.75 4.37 10.85
CA GLN A 299 13.77 4.57 9.85
C GLN A 299 13.74 5.98 9.26
N TRP A 300 14.93 6.55 9.09
CA TRP A 300 15.16 7.87 8.54
C TRP A 300 16.17 7.78 7.41
N LEU A 301 15.85 8.32 6.25
CA LEU A 301 16.81 8.50 5.17
C LEU A 301 17.74 9.69 5.53
N THR A 302 18.98 9.38 5.91
CA THR A 302 19.93 10.36 6.45
C THR A 302 21.27 10.36 5.72
N SER A 303 21.85 11.55 5.55
CA SER A 303 23.24 11.70 5.12
C SER A 303 24.13 12.06 6.31
N THR A 304 25.30 11.43 6.40
CA THR A 304 26.29 11.67 7.46
C THR A 304 27.35 12.67 7.02
N ARG A 305 28.19 13.13 7.96
CA ARG A 305 29.30 14.01 7.62
C ARG A 305 30.35 13.30 6.74
N ALA A 306 30.61 12.04 7.03
CA ALA A 306 31.53 11.20 6.25
C ALA A 306 31.03 11.04 4.81
N SER A 307 29.74 10.74 4.62
CA SER A 307 29.15 10.57 3.29
C SER A 307 29.20 11.85 2.43
N ARG A 308 29.13 13.03 3.08
CA ARG A 308 29.23 14.35 2.41
C ARG A 308 30.65 14.78 2.02
N HIS A 309 31.69 14.42 2.79
CA HIS A 309 33.07 14.81 2.49
C HIS A 309 33.78 13.87 1.51
N GLY A 310 33.27 12.65 1.33
CA GLY A 310 33.86 11.63 0.44
C GLY A 310 33.49 11.71 -1.04
N GLY A 311 32.82 12.78 -1.50
CA GLY A 311 32.55 12.97 -2.94
C GLY A 311 31.56 11.97 -3.54
N GLY A 312 30.48 11.60 -2.83
CA GLY A 312 29.40 10.81 -3.43
C GLY A 312 28.70 9.78 -2.53
N GLY A 313 28.82 9.84 -1.20
CA GLY A 313 28.10 8.90 -0.33
C GLY A 313 26.59 9.15 -0.39
N GLN A 314 25.85 8.16 -0.91
CA GLN A 314 24.39 8.23 -0.98
C GLN A 314 23.76 8.33 0.42
N PRO A 315 22.56 8.91 0.55
CA PRO A 315 21.80 8.84 1.80
C PRO A 315 21.58 7.38 2.19
N GLU A 316 21.70 7.08 3.48
CA GLU A 316 21.50 5.74 4.02
C GLU A 316 20.34 5.76 5.02
N ILE A 317 19.60 4.66 5.05
CA ILE A 317 18.50 4.46 5.98
C ILE A 317 19.09 4.11 7.35
N ARG A 318 18.66 4.82 8.40
CA ARG A 318 19.07 4.57 9.79
C ARG A 318 17.89 4.55 10.74
N THR A 319 17.93 3.70 11.76
CA THR A 319 16.90 3.66 12.80
C THR A 319 17.04 4.82 13.79
N THR A 320 15.98 5.14 14.52
CA THR A 320 16.02 6.19 15.53
C THR A 320 17.02 5.87 16.65
N ALA A 321 17.17 4.59 17.01
CA ALA A 321 18.17 4.12 17.95
C ALA A 321 19.61 4.32 17.43
N GLU A 322 19.87 4.02 16.16
CA GLU A 322 21.17 4.29 15.52
C GLU A 322 21.48 5.79 15.46
N LEU A 323 20.47 6.60 15.13
CA LEU A 323 20.59 8.06 15.17
C LEU A 323 20.89 8.54 16.59
N ALA A 324 20.24 7.99 17.62
CA ALA A 324 20.51 8.32 19.01
C ALA A 324 21.97 8.03 19.39
N ALA A 325 22.49 6.87 18.97
CA ALA A 325 23.88 6.48 19.23
C ALA A 325 24.90 7.37 18.50
N THR A 326 24.54 7.95 17.35
CA THR A 326 25.49 8.63 16.45
C THR A 326 25.10 10.07 16.08
N VAL A 327 24.22 10.72 16.86
CA VAL A 327 23.69 12.06 16.59
C VAL A 327 24.79 13.13 16.50
N ARG A 328 25.89 12.95 17.25
CA ARG A 328 27.08 13.79 17.19
C ARG A 328 28.25 13.04 16.55
N CYS A 329 29.06 13.76 15.78
CA CYS A 329 30.34 13.26 15.32
C CYS A 329 31.28 13.05 16.52
N GLN A 330 32.03 11.95 16.54
CA GLN A 330 33.11 11.69 17.50
C GLN A 330 34.37 12.52 17.18
N THR A 331 34.21 13.82 16.97
CA THR A 331 35.30 14.78 16.75
C THR A 331 35.25 15.83 17.86
N GLY A 332 36.37 16.52 18.12
CA GLY A 332 36.48 17.50 19.22
C GLY A 332 35.39 18.58 19.22
N ASP A 333 34.80 18.90 18.06
CA ASP A 333 33.74 19.90 17.92
C ASP A 333 32.32 19.36 18.20
N SER A 334 32.13 18.03 18.37
CA SER A 334 30.83 17.38 18.66
C SER A 334 29.65 17.87 17.80
N ARG A 335 29.88 18.13 16.51
CA ARG A 335 28.86 18.68 15.60
C ARG A 335 27.79 17.63 15.26
N ALA A 336 26.61 18.09 14.83
CA ALA A 336 25.55 17.21 14.31
C ALA A 336 26.06 16.37 13.13
N ASN A 337 25.81 15.06 13.19
CA ASN A 337 26.28 14.10 12.20
C ASN A 337 25.29 13.93 11.05
N HIS A 338 24.01 13.80 11.40
CA HIS A 338 22.93 13.38 10.50
C HIS A 338 22.12 14.56 9.96
N SER A 339 21.73 14.45 8.70
CA SER A 339 20.80 15.38 8.05
C SER A 339 19.75 14.65 7.22
N VAL A 340 18.52 15.14 7.23
CA VAL A 340 17.40 14.71 6.37
C VAL A 340 17.18 15.75 5.28
N ALA A 341 16.84 15.32 4.07
CA ALA A 341 16.51 16.24 2.98
C ALA A 341 15.21 17.01 3.28
N THR A 342 15.14 18.26 2.83
CA THR A 342 13.88 19.01 2.84
C THR A 342 12.97 18.48 1.73
N THR A 343 11.65 18.49 1.95
CA THR A 343 10.68 18.12 0.92
C THR A 343 10.73 19.08 -0.27
N SER A 344 10.38 18.56 -1.45
CA SER A 344 10.06 19.39 -2.61
C SER A 344 8.81 20.26 -2.36
N PRO A 345 8.63 21.38 -3.07
CA PRO A 345 7.39 22.15 -3.01
C PRO A 345 6.19 21.24 -3.30
N LEU A 346 5.12 21.35 -2.49
CA LEU A 346 3.96 20.48 -2.67
C LEU A 346 3.33 20.69 -4.05
N GLN A 347 3.03 19.62 -4.77
CA GLN A 347 2.47 19.66 -6.12
C GLN A 347 0.97 19.41 -6.04
N LEU A 348 0.21 20.48 -5.82
CA LEU A 348 -1.25 20.46 -5.72
C LEU A 348 -1.90 21.16 -6.92
N PRO A 349 -3.12 20.76 -7.32
CA PRO A 349 -3.85 21.41 -8.41
C PRO A 349 -4.15 22.88 -8.08
N ALA A 350 -4.35 23.69 -9.11
CA ALA A 350 -4.81 25.07 -8.92
C ALA A 350 -6.20 25.07 -8.26
N ALA A 351 -6.34 25.84 -7.19
CA ALA A 351 -7.61 26.04 -6.52
C ALA A 351 -8.37 27.22 -7.15
N ASP A 352 -9.70 27.18 -7.12
CA ASP A 352 -10.52 28.35 -7.43
C ASP A 352 -10.54 29.29 -6.21
N LEU A 353 -9.81 30.40 -6.31
CA LEU A 353 -9.52 31.28 -5.17
C LEU A 353 -10.37 32.56 -5.25
N PRO A 354 -11.17 32.89 -4.22
CA PRO A 354 -12.04 34.07 -4.24
C PRO A 354 -11.29 35.39 -4.43
N VAL A 355 -10.05 35.46 -3.95
CA VAL A 355 -9.17 36.64 -4.07
C VAL A 355 -7.85 36.22 -4.69
N PRO A 356 -7.30 36.98 -5.66
CA PRO A 356 -5.98 36.68 -6.22
C PRO A 356 -4.92 36.50 -5.12
N PRO A 357 -4.06 35.48 -5.18
CA PRO A 357 -3.16 35.13 -4.08
C PRO A 357 -2.25 36.28 -3.65
N TYR A 358 -1.64 36.98 -4.61
CA TYR A 358 -0.79 38.14 -4.32
C TYR A 358 -1.56 39.23 -3.57
N ALA A 359 -2.80 39.51 -4.01
CA ALA A 359 -3.63 40.51 -3.38
C ALA A 359 -4.04 40.14 -1.95
N LEU A 360 -4.38 38.88 -1.71
CA LEU A 360 -4.64 38.40 -0.35
C LEU A 360 -3.38 38.54 0.52
N GLY A 361 -2.20 38.21 -0.01
CA GLY A 361 -0.95 38.32 0.73
C GLY A 361 -0.61 39.76 1.13
N ALA A 362 -0.71 40.68 0.18
CA ALA A 362 -0.50 42.10 0.43
C ALA A 362 -1.54 42.67 1.43
N TRP A 363 -2.79 42.23 1.36
CA TRP A 363 -3.82 42.62 2.32
C TRP A 363 -3.60 42.00 3.72
N LEU A 364 -3.14 40.75 3.81
CA LEU A 364 -2.87 40.12 5.10
C LEU A 364 -1.75 40.86 5.85
N GLY A 365 -0.75 41.36 5.13
CA GLY A 365 0.28 42.20 5.69
C GLY A 365 -0.23 43.59 6.10
N ASP A 366 -0.34 44.50 5.12
CA ASP A 366 -0.62 45.92 5.34
C ASP A 366 -2.10 46.31 5.21
N GLY A 367 -3.00 45.33 5.07
CA GLY A 367 -4.44 45.56 5.00
C GLY A 367 -5.06 45.95 6.33
N HIS A 368 -6.20 46.64 6.27
CA HIS A 368 -6.97 47.02 7.43
C HIS A 368 -7.88 45.86 7.87
N SER A 369 -7.79 45.40 9.12
CA SER A 369 -8.51 44.21 9.59
C SER A 369 -10.03 44.27 9.43
N ALA A 370 -10.62 45.47 9.40
CA ALA A 370 -12.06 45.68 9.29
C ALA A 370 -12.58 45.98 7.87
N GLY A 371 -11.75 45.89 6.81
CA GLY A 371 -12.26 46.13 5.46
C GLY A 371 -11.25 45.95 4.33
N ALA A 372 -11.74 46.02 3.10
CA ALA A 372 -10.95 45.90 1.87
C ALA A 372 -10.13 47.17 1.58
N ARG A 373 -9.23 47.51 2.49
CA ARG A 373 -8.32 48.67 2.41
C ARG A 373 -6.93 48.24 2.81
N PHE A 374 -5.91 48.91 2.27
CA PHE A 374 -4.53 48.71 2.67
C PHE A 374 -3.76 50.03 2.66
N THR A 375 -2.61 50.04 3.33
CA THR A 375 -1.74 51.21 3.41
C THR A 375 -0.37 50.84 2.85
N THR A 376 0.12 51.57 1.84
CA THR A 376 1.47 51.34 1.31
C THR A 376 2.16 52.64 0.92
N ALA A 377 3.48 52.67 1.08
CA ALA A 377 4.35 53.71 0.55
C ALA A 377 5.01 53.34 -0.78
N ASP A 378 4.94 52.06 -1.19
CA ASP A 378 5.55 51.54 -2.40
C ASP A 378 4.50 51.50 -3.54
N PRO A 379 4.60 52.35 -4.58
CA PRO A 379 3.65 52.38 -5.69
C PRO A 379 3.62 51.09 -6.53
N GLU A 380 4.72 50.34 -6.56
CA GLU A 380 4.81 49.05 -7.25
C GLU A 380 3.78 48.03 -6.72
N ILE A 381 3.45 48.06 -5.42
CA ILE A 381 2.41 47.17 -4.86
C ILE A 381 1.05 47.48 -5.50
N VAL A 382 0.73 48.77 -5.69
CA VAL A 382 -0.52 49.20 -6.34
C VAL A 382 -0.57 48.68 -7.77
N LEU A 383 0.51 48.86 -8.54
CA LEU A 383 0.61 48.36 -9.92
C LEU A 383 0.46 46.84 -10.01
N HIS A 384 1.04 46.09 -9.07
CA HIS A 384 0.89 44.64 -9.03
C HIS A 384 -0.54 44.22 -8.72
N LEU A 385 -1.24 44.91 -7.80
CA LEU A 385 -2.64 44.64 -7.49
C LEU A 385 -3.58 44.95 -8.67
N GLU A 386 -3.32 46.03 -9.40
CA GLU A 386 -4.06 46.37 -10.63
C GLU A 386 -3.82 45.33 -11.73
N ALA A 387 -2.60 44.81 -11.86
CA ALA A 387 -2.26 43.75 -12.81
C ALA A 387 -2.93 42.39 -12.47
N GLU A 388 -3.30 42.16 -11.21
CA GLU A 388 -4.14 41.02 -10.79
C GLU A 388 -5.65 41.26 -11.07
N GLY A 389 -5.99 42.39 -11.70
CA GLY A 389 -7.36 42.74 -12.10
C GLY A 389 -8.17 43.46 -11.03
N LEU A 390 -7.56 43.92 -9.94
CA LEU A 390 -8.27 44.69 -8.90
C LEU A 390 -8.32 46.18 -9.22
N MET A 391 -9.43 46.83 -8.85
CA MET A 391 -9.52 48.28 -8.92
C MET A 391 -8.98 48.90 -7.64
N ILE A 392 -8.01 49.81 -7.75
CA ILE A 392 -7.43 50.50 -6.61
C ILE A 392 -7.83 51.97 -6.62
N THR A 393 -8.47 52.43 -5.54
CA THR A 393 -8.86 53.85 -5.40
C THR A 393 -8.10 54.49 -4.25
N ARG A 394 -7.45 55.62 -4.49
CA ARG A 394 -6.71 56.36 -3.47
C ARG A 394 -7.67 57.18 -2.59
N GLN A 395 -7.58 57.03 -1.27
CA GLN A 395 -8.34 57.86 -0.32
C GLN A 395 -7.66 59.22 -0.09
N SER A 396 -8.35 60.15 0.59
CA SER A 396 -7.86 61.52 0.88
C SER A 396 -6.57 61.61 1.72
N GLY A 397 -5.92 60.48 2.07
CA GLY A 397 -4.61 60.40 2.72
C GLY A 397 -3.51 59.89 1.79
N ARG A 398 -2.26 60.31 2.01
CA ARG A 398 -1.14 60.05 1.07
C ARG A 398 -0.84 58.56 0.80
N LEU A 399 -1.20 57.65 1.69
CA LEU A 399 -0.77 56.23 1.65
C LEU A 399 -1.91 55.20 1.72
N ARG A 400 -3.18 55.64 1.80
CA ARG A 400 -4.34 54.75 1.98
C ARG A 400 -5.08 54.49 0.69
N TYR A 401 -5.40 53.22 0.44
CA TYR A 401 -6.07 52.77 -0.78
C TYR A 401 -7.23 51.81 -0.46
N ASP A 402 -8.33 51.95 -1.19
CA ASP A 402 -9.45 51.00 -1.25
C ASP A 402 -9.19 49.97 -2.35
N LEU A 403 -9.51 48.71 -2.06
CA LEU A 403 -9.45 47.60 -2.99
C LEU A 403 -10.87 47.21 -3.43
N GLY A 404 -11.11 47.23 -4.74
CA GLY A 404 -12.38 46.86 -5.36
C GLY A 404 -12.21 45.74 -6.39
N LEU A 405 -13.32 45.04 -6.68
CA LEU A 405 -13.41 44.17 -7.85
C LEU A 405 -13.73 45.01 -9.08
N PRO A 406 -13.29 44.61 -10.29
CA PRO A 406 -13.63 45.32 -11.52
C PRO A 406 -15.14 45.34 -11.71
N VAL A 407 -15.66 46.47 -12.19
CA VAL A 407 -17.07 46.57 -12.59
C VAL A 407 -17.22 45.86 -13.92
N GLU A 408 -17.55 44.57 -13.90
CA GLU A 408 -17.93 43.88 -15.13
C GLU A 408 -19.33 44.34 -15.57
N PRO A 409 -19.57 44.57 -16.89
CA PRO A 409 -20.91 44.78 -17.40
C PRO A 409 -21.72 43.50 -17.15
N VAL A 410 -22.63 43.58 -16.17
CA VAL A 410 -23.36 42.46 -15.57
C VAL A 410 -24.04 41.59 -16.64
N ALA A 411 -23.50 40.40 -16.90
CA ALA A 411 -24.23 39.32 -17.53
C ALA A 411 -25.14 38.69 -16.47
N ALA A 412 -26.40 39.14 -16.43
CA ALA A 412 -27.47 38.80 -15.49
C ALA A 412 -27.25 39.23 -14.02
N PRO A 413 -28.26 39.84 -13.36
CA PRO A 413 -28.14 40.24 -11.96
C PRO A 413 -27.91 39.01 -11.09
N THR A 414 -26.84 39.04 -10.30
CA THR A 414 -26.60 38.03 -9.26
C THR A 414 -27.67 38.15 -8.17
N CYS A 415 -28.06 37.03 -7.56
CA CYS A 415 -29.02 37.02 -6.46
C CYS A 415 -28.53 37.91 -5.31
N ALA A 416 -29.43 38.53 -4.53
CA ALA A 416 -29.04 39.45 -3.45
C ALA A 416 -28.07 38.81 -2.43
N GLY A 417 -28.24 37.51 -2.11
CA GLY A 417 -27.30 36.76 -1.28
C GLY A 417 -25.94 36.55 -1.94
N CYS A 418 -25.93 36.16 -3.22
CA CYS A 418 -24.73 35.97 -4.03
C CYS A 418 -23.87 37.25 -4.08
N HIS A 419 -24.52 38.41 -4.24
CA HIS A 419 -23.85 39.71 -4.21
C HIS A 419 -23.34 40.04 -2.80
N ALA A 420 -24.12 39.77 -1.76
CA ALA A 420 -23.71 39.98 -0.38
C ALA A 420 -22.49 39.12 0.01
N ASP A 421 -22.36 37.92 -0.55
CA ASP A 421 -21.31 36.96 -0.19
C ASP A 421 -20.05 37.04 -1.09
N HIS A 422 -20.20 37.42 -2.36
CA HIS A 422 -19.07 37.41 -3.32
C HIS A 422 -19.00 38.62 -4.26
N GLY A 423 -19.99 39.51 -4.23
CA GLY A 423 -20.13 40.62 -5.18
C GLY A 423 -19.17 41.79 -4.96
N THR A 424 -18.51 41.85 -3.80
CA THR A 424 -17.47 42.84 -3.50
C THR A 424 -16.24 42.15 -2.92
N LEU A 425 -15.07 42.80 -3.03
CA LEU A 425 -13.87 42.24 -2.40
C LEU A 425 -14.03 42.11 -0.89
N HIS A 426 -14.69 43.09 -0.26
CA HIS A 426 -15.01 43.04 1.16
C HIS A 426 -15.87 41.82 1.53
N ALA A 427 -16.88 41.49 0.71
CA ALA A 427 -17.69 40.29 0.88
C ALA A 427 -16.83 39.02 0.75
N ARG A 428 -15.95 38.93 -0.26
CA ARG A 428 -15.05 37.79 -0.41
C ARG A 428 -14.10 37.60 0.78
N LEU A 429 -13.52 38.70 1.31
CA LEU A 429 -12.70 38.66 2.53
C LEU A 429 -13.50 38.24 3.78
N ARG A 430 -14.78 38.65 3.87
CA ARG A 430 -15.70 38.23 4.92
C ARG A 430 -15.98 36.72 4.84
N THR A 431 -16.27 36.21 3.66
CA THR A 431 -16.54 34.79 3.40
C THR A 431 -15.30 33.92 3.67
N LEU A 432 -14.10 34.43 3.38
CA LEU A 432 -12.84 33.79 3.77
C LEU A 432 -12.56 33.83 5.30
N GLY A 433 -13.36 34.58 6.07
CA GLY A 433 -13.20 34.68 7.53
C GLY A 433 -11.94 35.42 7.99
N VAL A 434 -11.30 36.19 7.11
CA VAL A 434 -10.01 36.87 7.39
C VAL A 434 -10.18 38.26 7.99
N LEU A 435 -11.39 38.84 7.93
CA LEU A 435 -11.71 40.13 8.57
C LEU A 435 -11.73 39.98 10.09
N GLY A 436 -11.07 40.90 10.80
CA GLY A 436 -10.92 40.88 12.26
C GLY A 436 -10.03 39.74 12.79
N ASN A 437 -9.62 38.81 11.92
CA ASN A 437 -8.90 37.59 12.25
C ASN A 437 -7.98 37.22 11.07
N LYS A 438 -6.94 38.04 10.85
CA LYS A 438 -5.99 37.83 9.76
C LYS A 438 -5.29 36.48 9.90
N HIS A 439 -5.48 35.61 8.91
CA HIS A 439 -4.94 34.25 8.83
C HIS A 439 -4.90 33.82 7.37
N VAL A 440 -4.12 32.78 7.03
CA VAL A 440 -4.12 32.24 5.66
C VAL A 440 -5.16 31.11 5.57
N PRO A 441 -6.19 31.22 4.71
CA PRO A 441 -7.18 30.16 4.59
C PRO A 441 -6.58 28.87 3.99
N VAL A 442 -7.08 27.71 4.40
CA VAL A 442 -6.56 26.39 3.98
C VAL A 442 -6.56 26.21 2.46
N ILE A 443 -7.58 26.72 1.76
CA ILE A 443 -7.65 26.66 0.29
C ILE A 443 -6.44 27.33 -0.39
N TYR A 444 -5.82 28.32 0.26
CA TYR A 444 -4.60 28.95 -0.24
C TYR A 444 -3.36 28.14 0.15
N LEU A 445 -3.31 27.56 1.36
CA LEU A 445 -2.23 26.66 1.79
C LEU A 445 -2.18 25.35 0.97
N ARG A 446 -3.30 24.99 0.34
CA ARG A 446 -3.44 23.82 -0.53
C ARG A 446 -3.65 24.17 -2.02
N GLY A 447 -3.48 25.43 -2.39
CA GLY A 447 -3.44 25.85 -3.79
C GLY A 447 -2.17 25.37 -4.49
N SER A 448 -2.10 25.62 -5.80
CA SER A 448 -0.92 25.25 -6.59
C SER A 448 0.34 25.95 -6.11
N GLU A 449 1.51 25.38 -6.45
CA GLU A 449 2.80 26.00 -6.14
C GLU A 449 2.86 27.47 -6.58
N PHE A 450 2.37 27.77 -7.79
CA PHE A 450 2.30 29.12 -8.31
C PHE A 450 1.44 30.05 -7.45
N GLN A 451 0.23 29.60 -7.06
CA GLN A 451 -0.68 30.38 -6.21
C GLN A 451 -0.05 30.65 -4.84
N ARG A 452 0.61 29.66 -4.24
CA ARG A 452 1.29 29.83 -2.94
C ARG A 452 2.50 30.74 -3.01
N ARG A 453 3.29 30.68 -4.08
CA ARG A 453 4.40 31.62 -4.33
C ARG A 453 3.90 33.05 -4.50
N ALA A 454 2.80 33.24 -5.23
CA ALA A 454 2.18 34.55 -5.39
C ALA A 454 1.65 35.11 -4.05
N LEU A 455 1.01 34.27 -3.24
CA LEU A 455 0.58 34.65 -1.88
C LEU A 455 1.76 35.05 -1.00
N LEU A 456 2.83 34.24 -0.99
CA LEU A 456 4.04 34.53 -0.23
C LEU A 456 4.66 35.86 -0.70
N ALA A 457 4.73 36.10 -2.01
CA ALA A 457 5.28 37.35 -2.54
C ALA A 457 4.50 38.58 -2.06
N GLY A 458 3.16 38.51 -1.98
CA GLY A 458 2.33 39.59 -1.44
C GLY A 458 2.65 39.89 0.04
N LEU A 459 2.77 38.84 0.87
CA LEU A 459 3.16 38.96 2.29
C LEU A 459 4.58 39.53 2.45
N MET A 460 5.48 39.12 1.56
CA MET A 460 6.89 39.52 1.60
C MET A 460 7.11 40.95 1.11
N ASP A 461 6.30 41.41 0.16
CA ASP A 461 6.37 42.77 -0.35
C ASP A 461 5.86 43.80 0.66
N THR A 462 4.95 43.43 1.57
CA THR A 462 4.54 44.29 2.69
C THR A 462 5.50 44.16 3.87
N ASP A 463 5.46 43.05 4.59
CA ASP A 463 6.10 42.89 5.91
C ASP A 463 7.41 42.09 5.85
N GLY A 464 7.78 41.65 4.65
CA GLY A 464 9.02 40.92 4.42
C GLY A 464 10.25 41.82 4.29
N THR A 465 11.38 41.35 4.79
CA THR A 465 12.68 42.03 4.67
C THR A 465 13.80 41.05 4.37
N VAL A 466 14.92 41.57 3.88
CA VAL A 466 16.16 40.79 3.68
C VAL A 466 17.15 41.22 4.73
N THR A 467 17.65 40.27 5.53
CA THR A 467 18.67 40.52 6.56
C THR A 467 20.01 40.88 5.92
N THR A 468 20.97 41.33 6.73
CA THR A 468 22.35 41.61 6.27
C THR A 468 23.05 40.36 5.76
N THR A 469 22.68 39.19 6.29
CA THR A 469 23.23 37.88 5.89
C THR A 469 22.57 37.29 4.65
N GLY A 470 21.63 38.00 4.03
CA GLY A 470 20.89 37.52 2.85
C GLY A 470 19.73 36.56 3.15
N ASN A 471 19.40 36.34 4.42
CA ASN A 471 18.21 35.59 4.79
C ASN A 471 16.96 36.42 4.55
N VAL A 472 15.88 35.72 4.25
CA VAL A 472 14.54 36.29 4.12
C VAL A 472 13.87 36.23 5.48
N GLN A 473 13.26 37.35 5.89
CA GLN A 473 12.61 37.50 7.17
C GLN A 473 11.20 38.05 7.02
N PHE A 474 10.24 37.46 7.73
CA PHE A 474 8.87 37.97 7.86
C PHE A 474 8.56 38.17 9.34
N ALA A 475 8.00 39.33 9.70
CA ALA A 475 7.74 39.67 11.09
C ALA A 475 6.29 40.12 11.28
N VAL A 476 5.58 39.51 12.23
CA VAL A 476 4.17 39.82 12.50
C VAL A 476 3.84 39.66 13.99
N THR A 477 2.80 40.32 14.47
CA THR A 477 2.34 40.22 15.87
C THR A 477 1.21 39.21 16.07
N SER A 478 0.52 38.81 15.01
CA SER A 478 -0.49 37.74 15.04
C SER A 478 0.19 36.37 15.05
N GLU A 479 0.08 35.64 16.15
CA GLU A 479 0.61 34.27 16.26
C GLU A 479 0.00 33.34 15.22
N ARG A 480 -1.32 33.45 15.00
CA ARG A 480 -2.03 32.63 14.01
C ARG A 480 -1.47 32.84 12.62
N LEU A 481 -1.36 34.11 12.19
CA LEU A 481 -0.79 34.43 10.88
C LEU A 481 0.67 33.99 10.77
N ALA A 482 1.46 34.12 11.84
CA ALA A 482 2.84 33.63 11.86
C ALA A 482 2.92 32.11 11.61
N ARG A 483 2.09 31.32 12.29
CA ARG A 483 2.03 29.86 12.11
C ARG A 483 1.55 29.46 10.71
N ASP A 484 0.54 30.16 10.18
CA ASP A 484 0.04 29.91 8.83
C ASP A 484 1.09 30.24 7.75
N VAL A 485 1.85 31.33 7.93
CA VAL A 485 2.97 31.69 7.05
C VAL A 485 4.12 30.68 7.19
N GLN A 486 4.37 30.14 8.39
CA GLN A 486 5.35 29.06 8.58
C GLN A 486 4.97 27.82 7.78
N GLU A 487 3.69 27.44 7.79
CA GLU A 487 3.17 26.32 6.99
C GLU A 487 3.28 26.63 5.50
N LEU A 488 2.91 27.83 5.05
CA LEU A 488 3.05 28.26 3.66
C LEU A 488 4.50 28.14 3.18
N VAL A 489 5.45 28.66 3.96
CA VAL A 489 6.89 28.60 3.65
C VAL A 489 7.39 27.15 3.62
N SER A 490 6.94 26.31 4.57
CA SER A 490 7.30 24.89 4.63
C SER A 490 6.70 24.09 3.47
N SER A 491 5.49 24.44 3.02
CA SER A 491 4.81 23.84 1.85
C SER A 491 5.50 24.15 0.51
N LEU A 492 6.32 25.20 0.47
CA LEU A 492 7.15 25.57 -0.67
C LEU A 492 8.55 24.91 -0.60
N GLY A 493 8.78 24.00 0.35
CA GLY A 493 10.06 23.30 0.51
C GLY A 493 11.14 24.13 1.20
N TYR A 494 10.80 25.24 1.87
CA TYR A 494 11.79 26.03 2.60
C TYR A 494 11.86 25.61 4.07
N ARG A 495 13.09 25.55 4.60
CA ARG A 495 13.32 25.39 6.03
C ARG A 495 13.14 26.72 6.75
N CYS A 496 12.07 26.84 7.53
CA CYS A 496 11.73 28.05 8.26
C CYS A 496 11.94 27.90 9.77
N THR A 497 12.63 28.85 10.39
CA THR A 497 12.71 28.98 11.84
C THR A 497 11.83 30.12 12.31
N MET A 498 11.19 29.97 13.47
CA MET A 498 10.38 31.01 14.10
C MET A 498 10.99 31.38 15.44
N THR A 499 11.21 32.67 15.67
CA THR A 499 11.63 33.22 16.95
C THR A 499 10.63 34.27 17.43
N THR A 500 10.59 34.51 18.73
CA THR A 500 9.73 35.54 19.33
C THR A 500 10.58 36.64 19.95
N LYS A 501 10.10 37.87 19.87
CA LYS A 501 10.68 39.02 20.56
C LYS A 501 9.58 39.86 21.22
N PRO A 502 9.79 40.37 22.44
CA PRO A 502 8.84 41.29 23.06
C PRO A 502 8.81 42.61 22.29
N VAL A 503 7.63 43.17 22.10
CA VAL A 503 7.40 44.47 21.45
C VAL A 503 6.35 45.27 22.22
N LEU A 504 6.32 46.59 22.00
CA LEU A 504 5.31 47.47 22.59
C LEU A 504 3.96 47.23 21.93
N GLY A 505 3.17 46.32 22.49
CA GLY A 505 1.80 46.04 22.08
C GLY A 505 0.76 46.82 22.88
N ARG A 506 -0.44 46.99 22.31
CA ARG A 506 -1.61 47.56 23.02
C ARG A 506 -2.27 46.56 23.97
N THR A 507 -2.08 45.27 23.68
CA THR A 507 -2.59 44.10 24.41
C THR A 507 -1.49 43.07 24.56
N GLN A 508 -1.61 42.15 25.52
CA GLN A 508 -0.65 41.06 25.73
C GLN A 508 -0.42 40.24 24.45
N ALA A 509 -1.48 39.94 23.68
CA ALA A 509 -1.39 39.22 22.41
C ALA A 509 -0.61 40.00 21.32
N SER A 510 -0.63 41.33 21.36
CA SER A 510 0.12 42.18 20.42
C SER A 510 1.52 42.59 20.92
N SER A 511 1.89 42.18 22.14
CA SER A 511 3.19 42.50 22.76
C SER A 511 4.28 41.49 22.44
N VAL A 512 3.99 40.52 21.58
CA VAL A 512 4.95 39.54 21.06
C VAL A 512 4.99 39.67 19.55
N CYS A 513 6.19 39.82 19.00
CA CYS A 513 6.41 39.76 17.57
C CYS A 513 7.07 38.42 17.23
N PHE A 514 6.43 37.70 16.32
CA PHE A 514 6.90 36.45 15.74
C PHE A 514 7.71 36.78 14.49
N THR A 515 8.95 36.33 14.45
CA THR A 515 9.89 36.56 13.36
C THR A 515 10.23 35.23 12.72
N LEU A 516 9.79 35.04 11.48
CA LEU A 516 10.13 33.89 10.65
C LEU A 516 11.39 34.19 9.84
N ASN A 517 12.32 33.25 9.80
CA ASN A 517 13.56 33.36 9.03
C ASN A 517 13.79 32.10 8.19
N TRP A 518 14.09 32.28 6.92
CA TRP A 518 14.50 31.20 6.02
C TRP A 518 15.49 31.71 4.98
N THR A 519 16.13 30.78 4.29
CA THR A 519 17.07 31.05 3.19
C THR A 519 16.51 30.41 1.94
N THR A 520 16.54 31.14 0.82
CA THR A 520 16.10 30.64 -0.49
C THR A 520 16.82 31.41 -1.58
N ASP A 521 17.01 30.80 -2.74
CA ASP A 521 17.46 31.45 -3.98
C ASP A 521 16.28 31.81 -4.91
N ASP A 522 15.08 31.33 -4.60
CA ASP A 522 13.88 31.64 -5.35
C ASP A 522 13.49 33.13 -5.24
N ARG A 523 12.78 33.60 -6.27
CA ARG A 523 12.17 34.92 -6.25
C ARG A 523 10.95 34.93 -5.34
N VAL A 524 11.15 35.34 -4.08
CA VAL A 524 10.08 35.51 -3.07
C VAL A 524 9.56 36.95 -2.93
N PHE A 525 10.13 37.91 -3.67
CA PHE A 525 9.68 39.29 -3.72
C PHE A 525 9.25 39.65 -5.14
N ARG A 526 8.13 40.36 -5.29
CA ARG A 526 7.74 40.94 -6.58
C ARG A 526 8.33 42.33 -6.72
N LEU A 527 8.37 43.10 -5.63
CA LEU A 527 9.01 44.42 -5.54
C LEU A 527 10.48 44.37 -5.99
N GLU A 528 10.83 45.20 -6.97
CA GLU A 528 12.14 45.14 -7.61
C GLU A 528 13.25 45.51 -6.61
N ARG A 529 13.03 46.54 -5.78
CA ARG A 529 13.97 46.95 -4.73
C ARG A 529 14.30 45.83 -3.73
N LYS A 530 13.29 45.05 -3.32
CA LYS A 530 13.49 43.93 -2.37
C LYS A 530 14.12 42.73 -3.08
N HIS A 531 13.71 42.46 -4.32
CA HIS A 531 14.28 41.41 -5.16
C HIS A 531 15.78 41.61 -5.40
N LEU A 532 16.20 42.80 -5.86
CA LEU A 532 17.62 43.12 -6.08
C LEU A 532 18.42 43.00 -4.79
N ARG A 533 17.90 43.52 -3.67
CA ARG A 533 18.54 43.40 -2.36
C ARG A 533 18.72 41.94 -1.92
N HIS A 534 17.74 41.08 -2.20
CA HIS A 534 17.85 39.64 -1.93
C HIS A 534 18.94 39.01 -2.79
N LYS A 535 18.91 39.26 -4.10
CA LYS A 535 19.87 38.75 -5.08
C LYS A 535 21.32 39.14 -4.76
N ASP A 536 21.53 40.39 -4.34
CA ASP A 536 22.87 40.91 -4.00
C ASP A 536 23.44 40.22 -2.75
N ARG A 537 22.58 39.87 -1.79
CA ARG A 537 22.99 39.31 -0.49
C ARG A 537 22.98 37.78 -0.45
N SER A 538 22.19 37.10 -1.29
CA SER A 538 22.00 35.64 -1.25
C SER A 538 23.16 34.82 -1.85
N ARG A 539 24.00 35.42 -2.70
CA ARG A 539 25.12 34.77 -3.40
C ARG A 539 26.14 34.05 -2.50
N ALA A 540 26.18 34.33 -1.21
CA ALA A 540 27.16 33.78 -0.27
C ALA A 540 26.71 32.52 0.50
N THR A 541 25.44 32.08 0.41
CA THR A 541 24.86 31.19 1.45
C THR A 541 24.12 29.93 0.92
N THR A 542 24.19 29.65 -0.37
CA THR A 542 23.30 28.68 -1.07
C THR A 542 23.56 27.19 -0.75
N ALA A 543 24.74 26.80 -0.26
CA ALA A 543 25.14 25.38 -0.15
C ALA A 543 24.41 24.54 0.93
N ARG A 544 23.47 25.10 1.70
CA ARG A 544 22.83 24.43 2.87
C ARG A 544 21.30 24.50 2.92
N ILE A 545 20.65 24.89 1.83
CA ILE A 545 19.21 25.21 1.82
C ILE A 545 18.34 23.94 1.84
N GLY A 546 18.78 22.84 1.21
CA GLY A 546 17.97 21.63 1.02
C GLY A 546 18.03 20.57 2.12
N VAL A 547 18.61 20.85 3.30
CA VAL A 547 18.75 19.84 4.37
C VAL A 547 18.38 20.36 5.76
N ARG A 548 17.83 19.48 6.59
CA ARG A 548 17.57 19.67 8.03
C ARG A 548 18.52 18.80 8.83
N TRP A 549 19.12 19.37 9.88
CA TRP A 549 20.04 18.63 10.73
C TRP A 549 19.31 18.04 11.91
N ILE A 550 19.63 16.80 12.27
CA ILE A 550 19.15 16.18 13.50
C ILE A 550 20.07 16.67 14.63
N THR A 551 19.49 17.45 15.53
CA THR A 551 20.23 18.14 16.60
C THR A 551 20.20 17.41 17.92
N ALA A 552 19.17 16.61 18.21
CA ALA A 552 19.12 15.75 19.37
C ALA A 552 18.19 14.56 19.07
N VAL A 553 18.48 13.43 19.72
CA VAL A 553 17.60 12.27 19.77
C VAL A 553 17.67 11.77 21.20
N THR A 554 16.58 11.91 21.94
CA THR A 554 16.53 11.62 23.38
C THR A 554 15.47 10.59 23.69
N PRO A 555 15.74 9.58 24.53
CA PRO A 555 14.73 8.61 24.92
C PRO A 555 13.62 9.32 25.70
N VAL A 556 12.38 8.91 25.45
CA VAL A 556 11.18 9.39 26.14
C VAL A 556 10.37 8.23 26.68
N GLU A 557 9.38 8.52 27.53
CA GLU A 557 8.43 7.52 27.99
C GLU A 557 7.72 6.88 26.78
N SER A 558 7.47 5.57 26.87
CA SER A 558 6.79 4.84 25.80
C SER A 558 5.40 5.42 25.58
N VAL A 559 5.15 5.89 24.35
CA VAL A 559 3.82 6.35 23.93
C VAL A 559 3.21 5.34 22.96
N PRO A 560 1.87 5.30 22.82
CA PRO A 560 1.24 4.57 21.74
C PRO A 560 1.75 5.08 20.38
N VAL A 561 2.16 4.16 19.52
CA VAL A 561 2.71 4.47 18.19
C VAL A 561 2.03 3.62 17.12
N ARG A 562 1.96 4.15 15.91
CA ARG A 562 1.35 3.48 14.75
C ARG A 562 2.15 3.78 13.48
N CYS A 563 2.07 2.89 12.51
CA CYS A 563 2.69 3.04 11.21
C CYS A 563 1.61 3.02 10.11
N VAL A 564 1.86 3.75 9.03
CA VAL A 564 1.08 3.74 7.79
C VAL A 564 1.97 3.44 6.60
N GLU A 565 1.38 2.85 5.58
CA GLU A 565 2.00 2.52 4.30
C GLU A 565 1.39 3.40 3.20
N VAL A 566 2.23 3.95 2.33
CA VAL A 566 1.80 4.82 1.23
C VAL A 566 2.24 4.26 -0.12
N ASP A 567 1.39 4.44 -1.12
CA ASP A 567 1.60 3.99 -2.49
C ASP A 567 2.42 5.01 -3.28
N ASN A 568 3.74 4.97 -3.10
CA ASN A 568 4.68 5.65 -3.98
C ASN A 568 6.02 4.90 -4.07
N ALA A 569 6.85 5.26 -5.04
CA ALA A 569 8.12 4.58 -5.32
C ALA A 569 9.18 4.78 -4.23
N ASP A 570 9.16 5.94 -3.57
CA ASP A 570 10.16 6.34 -2.58
C ASP A 570 9.81 5.88 -1.16
N HIS A 571 8.58 5.41 -0.93
CA HIS A 571 8.09 4.95 0.37
C HIS A 571 8.13 6.03 1.46
N LEU A 572 8.17 7.30 1.04
CA LEU A 572 8.22 8.47 1.92
C LEU A 572 6.88 9.18 1.95
N TYR A 573 6.48 9.61 3.14
CA TYR A 573 5.40 10.56 3.35
C TYR A 573 5.85 11.68 4.29
N LEU A 574 5.14 12.79 4.29
CA LEU A 574 5.46 13.95 5.10
C LEU A 574 4.79 13.84 6.48
N ALA A 575 5.52 14.24 7.51
CA ALA A 575 5.02 14.33 8.88
C ALA A 575 5.35 15.71 9.47
N THR A 576 4.59 16.11 10.48
CA THR A 576 4.67 17.40 11.20
C THR A 576 4.35 18.63 10.35
N ARG A 577 4.20 19.78 11.02
CA ARG A 577 3.99 21.09 10.37
C ARG A 577 5.13 21.54 9.46
N SER A 578 6.33 21.03 9.71
CA SER A 578 7.53 21.36 8.94
C SER A 578 7.73 20.44 7.72
N MET A 579 6.79 19.54 7.43
CA MET A 579 6.85 18.66 6.25
C MET A 579 8.16 17.85 6.22
N ILE A 580 8.38 17.06 7.27
CA ILE A 580 9.55 16.20 7.43
C ILE A 580 9.28 14.88 6.70
N PRO A 581 10.09 14.49 5.71
CA PRO A 581 9.97 13.19 5.08
C PRO A 581 10.30 12.06 6.07
N THR A 582 9.40 11.09 6.20
CA THR A 582 9.53 9.89 7.04
C THR A 582 9.32 8.63 6.22
N HIS A 583 9.99 7.54 6.59
CA HIS A 583 10.05 6.30 5.81
C HIS A 583 8.97 5.30 6.26
N ASN A 584 8.37 4.56 5.33
CA ASN A 584 7.43 3.45 5.59
C ASN A 584 8.11 2.06 5.44
N SER A 585 7.51 0.95 5.89
CA SER A 585 8.18 -0.38 5.85
C SER A 585 7.53 -1.31 4.86
N THR A 586 8.28 -1.74 3.85
CA THR A 586 7.78 -2.65 2.80
C THR A 586 8.81 -3.72 2.41
N LEU A 587 9.56 -4.32 3.34
CA LEU A 587 10.57 -5.34 3.01
C LEU A 587 10.04 -6.45 2.06
N GLY A 588 8.84 -6.98 2.32
CA GLY A 588 8.23 -8.00 1.47
C GLY A 588 7.71 -7.48 0.11
N LEU A 589 7.18 -6.26 0.08
CA LEU A 589 6.68 -5.64 -1.16
C LEU A 589 7.81 -5.15 -2.07
N ASP A 590 8.93 -4.71 -1.48
CA ASP A 590 10.09 -4.16 -2.19
C ASP A 590 10.81 -5.25 -2.98
N ILE A 591 10.94 -6.45 -2.40
CA ILE A 591 11.51 -7.62 -3.07
C ILE A 591 10.64 -8.00 -4.28
N ALA A 592 9.31 -8.08 -4.10
CA ALA A 592 8.38 -8.39 -5.17
C ALA A 592 8.35 -7.31 -6.27
N ARG A 593 8.46 -6.02 -5.89
CA ARG A 593 8.54 -4.89 -6.82
C ARG A 593 9.84 -4.92 -7.61
N SER A 594 10.98 -5.24 -6.99
CA SER A 594 12.25 -5.40 -7.69
C SER A 594 12.13 -6.48 -8.77
N ALA A 595 11.62 -7.66 -8.41
CA ALA A 595 11.40 -8.76 -9.34
C ALA A 595 10.44 -8.38 -10.49
N SER A 596 9.28 -7.77 -10.19
CA SER A 596 8.27 -7.42 -11.21
C SER A 596 8.64 -6.24 -12.08
N VAL A 597 9.04 -5.12 -11.49
CA VAL A 597 9.17 -3.83 -12.20
C VAL A 597 10.56 -3.66 -12.78
N LYS A 598 11.61 -4.00 -12.02
CA LYS A 598 13.00 -3.82 -12.49
C LYS A 598 13.48 -4.98 -13.34
N HIS A 599 13.03 -6.20 -13.02
CA HIS A 599 13.50 -7.43 -13.69
C HIS A 599 12.43 -8.11 -14.56
N GLY A 600 11.22 -7.57 -14.63
CA GLY A 600 10.18 -8.02 -15.56
C GLY A 600 9.60 -9.40 -15.26
N LEU A 601 9.73 -9.89 -14.01
CA LEU A 601 9.30 -11.22 -13.60
C LEU A 601 7.94 -11.16 -12.92
N ALA A 602 7.00 -11.98 -13.38
CA ALA A 602 5.69 -12.09 -12.75
C ALA A 602 5.84 -12.47 -11.26
N SER A 603 5.39 -11.61 -10.36
CA SER A 603 5.43 -11.84 -8.91
C SER A 603 4.02 -11.85 -8.35
N ALA A 604 3.72 -12.83 -7.50
CA ALA A 604 2.47 -12.92 -6.75
C ALA A 604 2.78 -12.81 -5.26
N ILE A 605 2.03 -11.96 -4.55
CA ILE A 605 2.17 -11.78 -3.10
C ILE A 605 0.94 -12.39 -2.44
N PHE A 606 1.16 -13.36 -1.55
CA PHE A 606 0.11 -13.98 -0.74
C PHE A 606 0.32 -13.56 0.71
N SER A 607 -0.64 -12.84 1.28
CA SER A 607 -0.63 -12.50 2.71
C SER A 607 -1.38 -13.57 3.51
N LEU A 608 -0.82 -13.97 4.65
CA LEU A 608 -1.45 -14.90 5.59
C LEU A 608 -2.62 -14.27 6.37
N GLU A 609 -2.88 -12.96 6.21
CA GLU A 609 -4.03 -12.25 6.81
C GLU A 609 -5.18 -11.98 5.82
N MET A 610 -5.06 -12.36 4.55
CA MET A 610 -6.08 -12.07 3.54
C MET A 610 -7.19 -13.14 3.52
N SER A 611 -8.44 -12.68 3.42
CA SER A 611 -9.57 -13.58 3.18
C SER A 611 -9.53 -14.15 1.76
N LYS A 612 -10.01 -15.37 1.56
CA LYS A 612 -10.01 -16.08 0.26
C LYS A 612 -10.68 -15.27 -0.88
N THR A 613 -11.60 -14.38 -0.54
CA THR A 613 -12.30 -13.46 -1.44
C THR A 613 -11.37 -12.42 -2.09
N GLU A 614 -10.34 -11.94 -1.38
CA GLU A 614 -9.38 -10.96 -1.91
C GLU A 614 -8.31 -11.62 -2.78
N ILE A 615 -8.00 -12.89 -2.53
CA ILE A 615 -7.01 -13.69 -3.27
C ILE A 615 -7.53 -14.09 -4.67
N THR A 616 -8.86 -14.25 -4.84
CA THR A 616 -9.45 -14.72 -6.11
C THR A 616 -9.77 -13.57 -7.08
N MET A 617 -9.76 -12.31 -6.61
CA MET A 617 -10.11 -11.13 -7.43
C MET A 617 -8.90 -10.36 -7.99
N ARG A 618 -7.66 -10.79 -7.70
CA ARG A 618 -6.42 -10.25 -8.26
C ARG A 618 -5.68 -11.36 -9.00
#